data_AF-A0A935WH31-F1
#
_entry.id   AF-A0A935WH31-F1
#
_cell.length_a   1.000
_cell.length_b   1.000
_cell.length_c   1.000
_cell.angle_alpha   90.00
_cell.angle_beta   90.00
_cell.angle_gamma   90.00
#
_symmetry.space_group_name_H-M   'P 1'
#
loop_
_entity.id
_entity.type
_entity.pdbx_description
1 polymer ?
#
loop_
_entity_poly.entity_id
_entity_poly.type
_entity_poly.pdbx_seq_one_letter_code
_entity_poly.pdbx_strand_id
1 'polypeptide(L)'
;MPEAVVYHVQRYGFAEFCRDRYEHGLEYARSRLAEHPESNRWLLLLAAPLLAVLLFLRIARASWRERPAIFLAASPLTLLLLGWWAIGEAVGYWRGPARALEAGMGARAA
;
A
#
# COMPACT_ATOMS: atom_id res chain seq x y z
N MET A 1 25.52 15.46 13.47
CA MET A 1 24.33 14.71 12.97
C MET A 1 23.72 15.57 11.87
N PRO A 2 23.43 15.07 10.66
CA PRO A 2 22.89 15.94 9.63
C PRO A 2 21.42 16.25 9.95
N GLU A 3 21.15 17.50 10.30
CA GLU A 3 19.82 18.06 10.55
C GLU A 3 19.20 18.47 9.21
N ALA A 4 18.96 17.48 8.35
CA ALA A 4 18.36 17.71 7.04
C ALA A 4 16.83 17.78 7.17
N VAL A 5 16.27 18.98 7.03
CA VAL A 5 14.81 19.16 6.93
C VAL A 5 14.37 18.74 5.53
N VAL A 6 13.72 17.58 5.43
CA VAL A 6 13.19 17.06 4.16
C VAL A 6 11.76 17.57 3.97
N TYR A 7 11.55 18.39 2.96
CA TYR A 7 10.21 18.81 2.53
C TYR A 7 9.73 17.91 1.40
N HIS A 8 8.67 17.15 1.67
CA HIS A 8 8.05 16.32 0.64
C HIS A 8 6.98 17.14 -0.11
N VAL A 9 7.38 17.80 -1.19
CA VAL A 9 6.48 18.56 -2.05
C VAL A 9 6.11 17.72 -3.26
N GLN A 10 5.12 16.83 -3.09
CA GLN A 10 4.60 16.04 -4.20
C GLN A 10 3.21 16.55 -4.59
N ARG A 11 3.10 17.03 -5.83
CA ARG A 11 1.84 17.40 -6.45
C ARG A 11 1.37 16.21 -7.26
N TYR A 12 0.28 15.59 -6.84
CA TYR A 12 -0.30 14.47 -7.56
C TYR A 12 -1.56 14.92 -8.29
N GLY A 13 -1.65 14.58 -9.59
CA GLY A 13 -2.94 14.47 -10.26
C GLY A 13 -3.74 13.27 -9.73
N PHE A 14 -5.05 13.23 -9.98
CA PHE A 14 -5.91 12.14 -9.52
C PHE A 14 -5.45 10.76 -9.99
N ALA A 15 -5.06 10.63 -11.26
CA ALA A 15 -4.59 9.37 -11.84
C ALA A 15 -3.22 8.95 -11.28
N GLU A 16 -2.31 9.90 -11.10
CA GLU A 16 -1.00 9.65 -10.50
C GLU A 16 -1.16 9.19 -9.05
N PHE A 17 -2.08 9.80 -8.32
CA PHE A 17 -2.39 9.40 -6.95
C PHE A 17 -2.97 7.98 -6.88
N CYS A 18 -3.84 7.60 -7.82
CA CYS A 18 -4.35 6.23 -7.92
C CYS A 18 -3.22 5.23 -8.22
N ARG A 19 -2.33 5.57 -9.16
CA ARG A 19 -1.16 4.76 -9.50
C ARG A 19 -0.23 4.60 -8.30
N ASP A 20 0.06 5.69 -7.60
CA ASP A 20 0.88 5.70 -6.38
C ASP A 20 0.33 4.73 -5.34
N ARG A 21 -0.99 4.75 -5.08
CA ARG A 21 -1.61 3.79 -4.15
C ARG A 21 -1.54 2.35 -4.61
N TYR A 22 -1.71 2.11 -5.91
CA TYR A 22 -1.55 0.78 -6.48
C TYR A 22 -0.10 0.28 -6.36
N GLU A 23 0.88 1.09 -6.74
CA GLU A 23 2.31 0.74 -6.67
C GLU A 23 2.76 0.53 -5.23
N HIS A 24 2.28 1.36 -4.30
CA HIS A 24 2.57 1.21 -2.89
C HIS A 24 2.00 -0.10 -2.32
N GLY A 25 0.76 -0.47 -2.66
CA GLY A 25 0.17 -1.76 -2.27
C GLY A 25 0.93 -2.95 -2.85
N LEU A 26 1.32 -2.85 -4.12
CA LEU A 26 2.11 -3.87 -4.81
C LEU A 26 3.46 -4.10 -4.12
N GLU A 27 4.20 -3.02 -3.85
CA GLU A 27 5.52 -3.09 -3.23
C GLU A 27 5.42 -3.62 -1.79
N TYR A 28 4.41 -3.19 -1.05
CA TYR A 28 4.15 -3.65 0.31
C TYR A 28 3.95 -5.17 0.39
N ALA A 29 3.08 -5.73 -0.46
CA ALA A 29 2.82 -7.16 -0.51
C ALA A 29 4.07 -7.98 -0.86
N ARG A 30 4.84 -7.48 -1.83
CA ARG A 30 6.07 -8.14 -2.31
C ARG A 30 7.19 -8.10 -1.28
N SER A 31 7.34 -6.98 -0.58
CA SER A 31 8.30 -6.80 0.51
C SER A 31 7.93 -7.69 1.70
N ARG A 32 6.63 -7.72 2.09
CA ARG A 32 6.14 -8.60 3.16
C ARG A 32 6.41 -10.07 2.88
N LEU A 33 6.20 -10.53 1.64
CA LEU A 33 6.53 -11.92 1.26
C LEU A 33 8.04 -12.19 1.23
N ALA A 34 8.88 -11.16 0.98
CA ALA A 34 10.33 -11.30 1.02
C ALA A 34 10.86 -11.35 2.46
N GLU A 35 10.28 -10.56 3.37
CA GLU A 35 10.61 -10.55 4.80
C GLU A 35 10.09 -11.79 5.54
N HIS A 36 8.94 -12.31 5.13
CA HIS A 36 8.28 -13.47 5.74
C HIS A 36 7.95 -14.56 4.70
N PRO A 37 8.95 -15.32 4.23
CA PRO A 37 8.77 -16.36 3.20
C PRO A 37 7.78 -17.47 3.59
N GLU A 38 7.61 -17.72 4.89
CA GLU A 38 6.65 -18.66 5.46
C GLU A 38 5.18 -18.22 5.35
N SER A 39 4.94 -16.95 5.00
CA SER A 39 3.59 -16.41 4.89
C SER A 39 2.79 -17.10 3.79
N ASN A 40 1.58 -17.55 4.13
CA ASN A 40 0.67 -18.10 3.15
C ASN A 40 0.12 -16.99 2.23
N ARG A 41 0.76 -16.84 1.06
CA ARG A 41 0.37 -15.84 0.04
C ARG A 41 -1.11 -15.90 -0.37
N TRP A 42 -1.73 -17.08 -0.33
CA TRP A 42 -3.14 -17.24 -0.72
C TRP A 42 -4.08 -16.71 0.36
N LEU A 43 -3.73 -16.95 1.63
CA LEU A 43 -4.45 -16.36 2.75
C LEU A 43 -4.32 -14.83 2.72
N LEU A 44 -3.12 -14.31 2.46
CA LEU A 44 -2.87 -12.88 2.33
C LEU A 44 -3.60 -12.24 1.14
N LEU A 45 -3.66 -12.94 -0.01
CA LEU A 45 -4.43 -12.52 -1.17
C LEU A 45 -5.92 -12.35 -0.85
N LEU A 46 -6.51 -13.30 -0.11
CA LEU A 46 -7.90 -13.21 0.34
C LEU A 46 -8.09 -12.18 1.46
N ALA A 47 -7.06 -11.95 2.28
CA ALA A 47 -7.09 -10.96 3.34
C ALA A 47 -6.96 -9.52 2.82
N ALA A 48 -6.34 -9.27 1.68
CA ALA A 48 -6.16 -7.94 1.10
C ALA A 48 -7.48 -7.14 0.93
N PRO A 49 -8.55 -7.68 0.29
CA PRO A 49 -9.83 -6.96 0.22
C PRO A 49 -10.49 -6.80 1.59
N LEU A 50 -10.34 -7.77 2.49
CA LEU A 50 -10.87 -7.69 3.85
C LEU A 50 -10.18 -6.57 4.65
N LEU A 51 -8.86 -6.43 4.50
CA LEU A 51 -8.07 -5.40 5.15
C LEU A 51 -8.49 -3.99 4.70
N ALA A 52 -8.77 -3.82 3.40
CA ALA A 52 -9.30 -2.56 2.87
C ALA A 52 -10.64 -2.17 3.49
N VAL A 53 -11.55 -3.14 3.66
CA VAL A 53 -12.84 -2.92 4.34
C VAL A 53 -12.63 -2.57 5.81
N LEU A 54 -11.76 -3.28 6.53
CA LEU A 54 -11.46 -3.00 7.94
C LEU A 54 -10.86 -1.60 8.12
N LEU A 55 -9.95 -1.19 7.24
CA LEU A 55 -9.38 0.15 7.25
C LEU A 55 -10.44 1.22 6.98
N PHE A 56 -11.32 0.99 6.00
CA PHE A 56 -12.45 1.90 5.73
C PHE A 56 -13.32 2.08 6.97
N LEU A 57 -13.72 0.98 7.63
CA LEU A 57 -14.54 1.03 8.84
C LEU A 57 -13.82 1.75 9.99
N ARG A 58 -12.51 1.59 10.10
CA ARG A 58 -11.70 2.28 11.11
C ARG A 58 -11.68 3.79 10.86
N ILE A 59 -11.50 4.21 9.61
CA ILE A 59 -11.55 5.62 9.20
C ILE A 59 -12.95 6.18 9.44
N ALA A 60 -13.99 5.43 9.08
CA ALA A 60 -15.38 5.79 9.31
C ALA A 60 -15.65 6.01 10.80
N ARG A 61 -15.29 5.04 11.65
CA ARG A 61 -15.50 5.15 13.10
C ARG A 61 -14.79 6.34 13.72
N ALA A 62 -13.57 6.64 13.28
CA ALA A 62 -12.81 7.79 13.77
C ALA A 62 -13.44 9.12 13.31
N SER A 63 -13.79 9.22 12.02
CA SER A 63 -14.26 10.47 11.42
C SER A 63 -15.74 10.76 11.71
N TRP A 64 -16.56 9.73 11.89
CA TRP A 64 -17.98 9.84 12.14
C TRP A 64 -18.29 10.58 13.45
N ARG A 65 -17.41 10.42 14.45
CA ARG A 65 -17.62 11.03 15.77
C ARG A 65 -17.41 12.54 15.78
N GLU A 66 -16.63 13.06 14.85
CA GLU A 66 -16.26 14.48 14.81
C GLU A 66 -16.91 15.23 13.63
N ARG A 67 -16.92 14.61 12.44
CA ARG A 67 -17.29 15.29 11.17
C ARG A 67 -18.01 14.35 10.18
N PRO A 68 -19.22 13.87 10.49
CA PRO A 68 -19.92 12.86 9.69
C PRO A 68 -20.25 13.33 8.26
N ALA A 69 -20.66 14.59 8.07
CA ALA A 69 -21.00 15.13 6.75
C ALA A 69 -19.78 15.21 5.81
N ILE A 70 -18.62 15.62 6.34
CA ILE A 70 -17.36 15.68 5.57
C ILE A 70 -16.89 14.27 5.23
N PHE A 71 -16.98 13.34 6.19
CA PHE A 71 -16.66 11.94 5.95
C PHE A 71 -17.53 11.34 4.84
N LEU A 72 -18.84 11.58 4.85
CA LEU A 72 -19.75 11.10 3.80
C LEU A 72 -19.35 11.63 2.43
N ALA A 73 -19.05 12.93 2.31
CA ALA A 73 -18.58 13.54 1.07
C ALA A 73 -17.22 12.97 0.59
N ALA A 74 -16.31 12.63 1.52
CA ALA A 74 -14.99 12.06 1.22
C ALA A 74 -14.99 10.53 1.09
N SER A 75 -16.08 9.85 1.48
CA SER A 75 -16.19 8.41 1.48
C SER A 75 -15.98 7.76 0.10
N PRO A 76 -16.53 8.27 -1.04
CA PRO A 76 -16.28 7.66 -2.34
C PRO A 76 -14.80 7.72 -2.73
N LEU A 77 -14.12 8.84 -2.45
CA LEU A 77 -12.68 8.97 -2.68
C LEU A 77 -11.90 8.02 -1.78
N THR A 78 -12.27 7.90 -0.52
CA THR A 78 -11.60 7.00 0.43
C THR A 78 -11.72 5.53 0.00
N LEU A 79 -12.91 5.10 -0.42
CA LEU A 79 -13.13 3.75 -0.95
C LEU A 79 -12.32 3.49 -2.22
N LEU A 80 -12.28 4.46 -3.13
CA LEU A 80 -11.53 4.35 -4.37
C LEU A 80 -10.03 4.18 -4.10
N LEU A 81 -9.47 4.95 -3.16
CA LEU A 81 -8.05 4.85 -2.82
C LEU A 81 -7.70 3.55 -2.11
N LEU A 82 -8.54 3.12 -1.18
CA LEU A 82 -8.38 1.82 -0.51
C LEU A 82 -8.53 0.67 -1.50
N GLY A 83 -9.46 0.79 -2.45
CA GLY A 83 -9.65 -0.17 -3.53
C GLY A 83 -8.40 -0.29 -4.40
N TRP A 84 -7.85 0.84 -4.87
CA TRP A 84 -6.62 0.81 -5.68
C TRP A 84 -5.43 0.20 -4.94
N TRP A 85 -5.28 0.53 -3.65
CA TRP A 85 -4.27 -0.05 -2.80
C TRP A 85 -4.45 -1.57 -2.64
N ALA A 86 -5.68 -2.03 -2.36
CA ALA A 86 -6.00 -3.45 -2.19
C ALA A 86 -5.75 -4.26 -3.47
N ILE A 87 -6.07 -3.68 -4.64
CA ILE A 87 -5.75 -4.28 -5.94
C ILE A 87 -4.24 -4.43 -6.10
N GLY A 88 -3.46 -3.39 -5.74
CA GLY A 88 -2.01 -3.45 -5.74
C GLY A 88 -1.48 -4.57 -4.85
N GLU A 89 -1.96 -4.64 -3.61
CA GLU A 89 -1.57 -5.65 -2.63
C GLU A 89 -1.89 -7.07 -3.12
N ALA A 90 -3.09 -7.28 -3.64
CA ALA A 90 -3.51 -8.55 -4.20
C ALA A 90 -2.64 -8.98 -5.40
N VAL A 91 -2.36 -8.05 -6.33
CA VAL A 91 -1.46 -8.33 -7.46
C VAL A 91 -0.04 -8.64 -6.96
N GLY A 92 0.42 -8.02 -5.88
CA GLY A 92 1.71 -8.30 -5.27
C GLY A 92 1.79 -9.72 -4.70
N TYR A 93 0.78 -10.15 -3.96
CA TYR A 93 0.70 -11.53 -3.47
C TYR A 93 0.60 -12.55 -4.60
N TRP A 94 -0.14 -12.22 -5.67
CA TRP A 94 -0.22 -13.06 -6.87
C TRP A 94 1.13 -13.20 -7.58
N ARG A 95 1.87 -12.10 -7.75
CA ARG A 95 3.20 -12.09 -8.40
C ARG A 95 4.29 -12.74 -7.54
N GLY A 96 4.07 -12.92 -6.24
CA GLY A 96 5.04 -13.47 -5.31
C GLY A 96 6.08 -12.44 -4.84
N PRO A 97 7.08 -12.86 -4.03
CA PRO A 97 8.01 -11.97 -3.35
C PRO A 97 8.81 -11.08 -4.31
N ALA A 98 9.21 -9.91 -3.83
CA ALA A 98 10.24 -9.12 -4.51
C ALA A 98 11.51 -9.96 -4.59
N ARG A 99 12.14 -10.04 -5.77
CA ARG A 99 13.48 -10.63 -5.85
C ARG A 99 14.39 -9.75 -5.01
N ALA A 100 15.02 -10.32 -3.99
CA ALA A 100 16.11 -9.66 -3.30
C ALA A 100 17.13 -9.21 -4.37
N LEU A 101 17.53 -7.95 -4.33
CA LEU A 101 18.59 -7.41 -5.18
C LEU A 101 19.94 -8.06 -4.79
N GLU A 102 20.13 -9.34 -5.10
CA GLU A 102 21.40 -10.05 -4.87
C GLU A 102 22.32 -10.10 -6.11
N ALA A 103 22.01 -9.37 -7.18
CA ALA A 103 22.83 -9.37 -8.40
C ALA A 103 23.64 -8.06 -8.62
N GLY A 104 23.97 -7.31 -7.55
CA GLY A 104 24.69 -6.03 -7.67
C GLY A 104 26.06 -5.96 -6.99
N MET A 105 26.35 -6.83 -6.03
CA MET A 105 27.61 -6.76 -5.24
C MET A 105 28.55 -7.96 -5.47
N GLY A 106 28.11 -9.01 -6.18
CA GLY A 106 28.97 -10.16 -6.54
C GLY A 106 29.78 -9.99 -7.83
N ALA A 107 29.46 -9.01 -8.68
CA ALA A 107 30.11 -8.80 -9.99
C ALA A 107 31.20 -7.72 -9.99
N ARG A 108 31.57 -7.16 -8.83
CA ARG A 108 32.62 -6.13 -8.69
C ARG A 108 33.87 -6.62 -7.96
N ALA A 109 33.99 -7.93 -7.70
CA ALA A 109 35.12 -8.51 -6.98
C ALA A 109 35.63 -9.82 -7.62
N ALA A 110 35.56 -9.92 -8.95
CA ALA A 110 36.23 -10.96 -9.75
C ALA A 110 37.33 -10.33 -10.60
#